data_AF-A0A833DL98-F1
#
_entry.id   AF-A0A833DL98-F1
#
_cell.length_a   1.000
_cell.length_b   1.000
_cell.length_c   1.000
_cell.angle_alpha   90.00
_cell.angle_beta   90.00
_cell.angle_gamma   90.00
#
_symmetry.space_group_name_H-M   'P 1'
#
loop_
_entity.id
_entity.type
_entity.pdbx_description
1 polymer ?
#
loop_
_entity_poly.entity_id
_entity_poly.type
_entity_poly.pdbx_seq_one_letter_code
_entity_poly.pdbx_strand_id
1 'polypeptide(L)' 'RQLEVVRQAVLLGYYDEPKKISMRELATNIGIARSTLGEHLHRAESTLIKWISEDN' A
#
# COMPACT_ATOMS: atom_id res chain seq x y z
N ARG A 1 -6.65 4.07 9.19
CA ARG A 1 -5.82 2.85 9.08
C ARG A 1 -5.35 2.57 7.65
N GLN A 2 -6.19 2.68 6.60
CA GLN A 2 -5.77 2.51 5.20
C GLN A 2 -4.62 3.44 4.78
N LEU A 3 -4.72 4.73 5.08
CA LEU A 3 -3.69 5.71 4.74
C LEU A 3 -2.35 5.43 5.44
N GLU A 4 -2.41 4.91 6.67
CA GLU A 4 -1.23 4.54 7.46
C GLU A 4 -0.52 3.34 6.84
N VAL A 5 -1.27 2.34 6.40
CA VAL A 5 -0.76 1.18 5.66
C VAL A 5 -0.03 1.60 4.38
N VAL A 6 -0.65 2.48 3.58
CA VAL A 6 -0.05 2.99 2.34
C VAL A 6 1.20 3.80 2.64
N ARG A 7 1.14 4.67 3.65
CA ARG A 7 2.29 5.48 4.07
C ARG A 7 3.46 4.61 4.51
N GLN A 8 3.20 3.56 5.29
CA GLN A 8 4.22 2.58 5.67
C GLN A 8 4.76 1.83 4.45
N ALA A 9 3.91 1.41 3.52
CA ALA A 9 4.33 0.76 2.28
C ALA A 9 5.28 1.67 1.47
N VAL A 10 4.96 2.95 1.32
CA VAL A 10 5.83 3.93 0.65
C VAL A 10 7.14 4.14 1.42
N LEU A 11 7.07 4.35 2.74
CA LEU A 11 8.25 4.58 3.59
C LEU A 11 9.23 3.39 3.60
N LEU A 12 8.69 2.17 3.62
CA LEU A 12 9.47 0.94 3.64
C LEU A 12 9.97 0.52 2.25
N GLY A 13 9.62 1.28 1.21
CA GLY A 13 10.04 1.01 -0.16
C GLY A 13 9.36 -0.19 -0.80
N TYR A 14 8.09 -0.42 -0.46
CA TYR A 14 7.25 -1.41 -1.14
C TYR A 14 6.99 -1.03 -2.61
N TYR A 15 6.90 0.28 -2.86
CA TYR A 15 6.74 0.88 -4.18
C TYR A 15 8.06 1.42 -4.76
N ASP A 16 9.20 1.22 -4.08
CA ASP A 16 10.52 1.51 -4.65
C ASP A 16 10.83 0.48 -5.75
N GLU A 17 11.65 0.88 -6.71
CA GLU A 17 12.16 -0.01 -7.75
C GLU A 17 13.70 0.03 -7.76
N PRO A 18 14.39 -1.04 -7.29
CA PRO A 18 13.87 -2.34 -6.85
C PRO A 18 13.15 -2.29 -5.49
N LYS A 19 12.17 -3.20 -5.29
CA LYS A 19 11.41 -3.29 -4.03
C LYS A 19 12.35 -3.54 -2.86
N LYS A 20 12.34 -2.65 -1.87
CA LYS A 20 13.15 -2.77 -0.65
C LYS A 20 12.51 -3.71 0.38
N ILE A 21 11.20 -3.91 0.28
CA ILE A 21 10.44 -4.78 1.18
C ILE A 21 9.43 -5.64 0.40
N SER A 22 9.24 -6.87 0.85
CA SER A 22 8.21 -7.77 0.31
C SER A 22 6.84 -7.53 0.98
N MET A 23 5.74 -7.85 0.28
CA MET A 23 4.38 -7.76 0.85
C MET A 23 4.21 -8.55 2.15
N ARG A 24 4.91 -9.68 2.28
CA ARG A 24 4.89 -10.51 3.49
C ARG A 24 5.56 -9.78 4.67
N GLU A 25 6.70 -9.16 4.43
CA GLU A 25 7.42 -8.41 5.46
C GLU A 25 6.68 -7.14 5.84
N LEU A 26 6.08 -6.44 4.89
CA LEU A 26 5.22 -5.29 5.15
C LEU A 26 4.01 -5.68 6.03
N ALA A 27 3.37 -6.82 5.74
CA ALA A 27 2.27 -7.35 6.56
C ALA A 27 2.71 -7.69 7.99
N THR A 28 3.89 -8.32 8.13
CA THR A 28 4.51 -8.60 9.44
C THR A 28 4.86 -7.32 10.20
N ASN A 29 5.41 -6.32 9.53
CA ASN A 29 5.82 -5.05 10.13
C ASN A 29 4.61 -4.25 10.66
N ILE A 30 3.52 -4.24 9.89
CA ILE A 30 2.26 -3.58 10.28
C ILE A 30 1.45 -4.44 11.27
N GLY A 31 1.72 -5.74 11.37
CA GLY A 31 1.02 -6.66 12.27
C GLY A 31 -0.39 -7.03 11.79
N ILE A 32 -0.60 -7.11 10.46
CA ILE A 32 -1.90 -7.49 9.87
C ILE A 32 -1.75 -8.64 8.88
N ALA A 33 -2.87 -9.33 8.59
CA ALA A 33 -2.87 -10.37 7.58
C ALA A 33 -2.58 -9.79 6.18
N ARG A 34 -1.87 -10.57 5.34
CA ARG A 34 -1.58 -10.19 3.94
C ARG A 34 -2.85 -9.84 3.15
N SER A 35 -3.94 -10.56 3.37
CA SER A 35 -5.23 -10.31 2.71
C SER A 35 -5.79 -8.93 3.10
N THR A 36 -5.75 -8.58 4.37
CA THR A 36 -6.19 -7.27 4.88
C THR A 36 -5.30 -6.13 4.39
N LEU A 37 -3.98 -6.37 4.35
CA LEU A 37 -3.01 -5.42 3.78
C LEU A 37 -3.31 -5.13 2.31
N GLY A 38 -3.51 -6.18 1.52
CA GLY A 38 -3.85 -6.07 0.10
C GLY A 38 -5.16 -5.31 -0.13
N GLU A 39 -6.19 -5.58 0.67
CA GLU A 39 -7.46 -4.85 0.56
C GLU A 39 -7.33 -3.35 0.91
N HIS A 40 -6.51 -3.02 1.91
CA HIS A 40 -6.23 -1.64 2.25
C HIS A 40 -5.46 -0.91 1.14
N LEU A 41 -4.43 -1.53 0.56
CA LEU A 41 -3.67 -0.98 -0.56
C LEU A 41 -4.56 -0.83 -1.78
N HIS A 42 -5.31 -1.87 -2.15
CA HIS A 42 -6.18 -1.85 -3.32
C HIS A 42 -7.26 -0.77 -3.24
N ARG A 43 -7.88 -0.57 -2.06
CA ARG A 43 -8.82 0.55 -1.87
C ARG A 43 -8.14 1.90 -2.04
N ALA A 44 -6.95 2.07 -1.46
CA ALA A 44 -6.22 3.33 -1.58
C ALA A 44 -5.79 3.61 -3.03
N GLU A 45 -5.29 2.60 -3.74
CA GLU A 45 -4.96 2.66 -5.16
C GLU A 45 -6.20 2.99 -5.99
N SER A 46 -7.35 2.36 -5.70
CA SER A 46 -8.60 2.66 -6.40
C SER A 46 -9.04 4.12 -6.21
N THR A 47 -8.91 4.67 -5.01
CA THR A 47 -9.15 6.10 -4.75
C THR A 47 -8.16 6.99 -5.50
N LEU A 48 -6.87 6.64 -5.50
CA LEU A 48 -5.82 7.40 -6.19
C LEU A 48 -6.04 7.40 -7.72
N ILE A 49 -6.34 6.23 -8.29
CA ILE A 49 -6.60 6.07 -9.73
C ILE A 49 -7.84 6.88 -10.13
N LYS A 50 -8.91 6.83 -9.33
CA LYS A 50 -10.10 7.68 -9.58
C LYS A 50 -9.74 9.16 -9.56
N TRP A 51 -8.99 9.59 -8.54
CA TRP A 51 -8.57 10.98 -8.43
C TRP A 51 -7.70 11.43 -9.62
N ILE A 52 -6.72 10.63 -10.04
CA ILE A 52 -5.90 10.91 -11.23
C ILE A 52 -6.74 10.90 -12.51
N SER A 53 -7.69 9.96 -12.63
CA SER A 53 -8.54 9.81 -13.80
C SER A 53 -9.62 10.88 -13.94
N GLU A 54 -10.09 11.46 -12.83
CA GLU A 54 -11.05 12.58 -12.84
C GLU A 54 -10.36 13.94 -13.09
N ASP A 55 -9.03 14.01 -12.97
CA ASP A 55 -8.21 15.22 -13.22
C ASP A 55 -7.68 15.29 -14.67
N ASN A 56 -8.25 14.53 -15.63
CA ASN A 56 -7.93 14.58 -17.07
C ASN A 56 -9.09 15.07 -17.93
#